data_AF-A0A5N5KUY8-F1
#
_entry.id   AF-A0A5N5KUY8-F1
#
_cell.length_a   1.000
_cell.length_b   1.000
_cell.length_c   1.000
_cell.angle_alpha   90.00
_cell.angle_beta   90.00
_cell.angle_gamma   90.00
#
_symmetry.space_group_name_H-M   'P 1'
#
loop_
_entity.id
_entity.type
_entity.pdbx_description
1 polymer ?
#
loop_
_entity_poly.entity_id
_entity_poly.type
_entity_poly.pdbx_seq_one_letter_code
_entity_poly.pdbx_strand_id
1 'polypeptide(L)'
;MRLEFVWNIEFQKMEMLSSSTSHTPELILYEFKQQNLPACKPVLKPSYVVEIVDRYDSECVPGAFRGNKVSFIKDSSLPKNCSRILKVRKHMKAPIYIYYHLDNYYQNHRRYVKSRSDQQLLHGLKSSNTGSCEPEESNNGLPVVPCGLIAWSLFNDTYTLIRGIKKMSINRKNIAWKSDRDSKFGKQVYPHNFQNGTLIGGGKLDPNIPLSDQEDLIVWMRTAAFPSFRKLYGRIEEDLEADDVIVVHLMNNYNTYSFGGKKKLVLSTSSWLGGRNDFLGVAYISVGGSSIILSIVFLLFHIKIPR
;
A
#
# COMPACT_ATOMS: atom_id res chain seq x y z
N MET A 1 33.17 6.47 -1.39
CA MET A 1 32.13 5.50 -1.80
C MET A 1 32.10 4.42 -0.73
N ARG A 2 31.30 4.62 0.33
CA ARG A 2 31.26 3.72 1.48
C ARG A 2 30.07 2.78 1.26
N LEU A 3 30.35 1.51 0.99
CA LEU A 3 29.36 0.45 0.94
C LEU A 3 28.91 0.17 2.39
N GLU A 4 27.78 0.73 2.79
CA GLU A 4 27.11 0.31 4.01
C GLU A 4 26.08 -0.77 3.66
N PHE A 5 26.36 -2.01 4.09
CA PHE A 5 25.38 -3.08 4.15
C PHE A 5 24.37 -2.74 5.25
N VAL A 6 23.18 -2.29 4.87
CA VAL A 6 22.16 -1.82 5.82
C VAL A 6 21.32 -3.00 6.32
N TRP A 7 21.54 -3.38 7.57
CA TRP A 7 20.67 -4.27 8.34
C TRP A 7 19.66 -3.46 9.15
N ASN A 8 18.48 -4.03 9.35
CA ASN A 8 17.39 -3.40 10.10
C ASN A 8 17.73 -3.39 11.60
N ILE A 9 18.02 -2.21 12.17
CA ILE A 9 18.35 -2.05 13.60
C ILE A 9 17.04 -1.90 14.38
N GLU A 10 16.67 -2.95 15.11
CA GLU A 10 15.63 -2.85 16.13
C GLU A 10 16.29 -2.36 17.42
N PHE A 11 16.12 -1.07 17.73
CA PHE A 11 16.58 -0.52 19.01
C PHE A 11 15.71 -1.11 20.11
N GLN A 12 16.25 -2.04 20.89
CA GLN A 12 15.66 -2.40 22.17
C GLN A 12 15.55 -1.11 22.99
N LYS A 13 14.33 -0.75 23.37
CA LYS A 13 13.95 0.50 24.04
C LYS A 13 15.07 0.93 25.01
N MET A 14 15.79 1.99 24.67
CA MET A 14 16.55 2.72 25.67
C MET A 14 15.51 3.20 26.67
N GLU A 15 15.47 2.60 27.85
CA GLU A 15 15.18 3.40 29.04
C GLU A 15 16.30 4.45 29.09
N MET A 16 16.10 5.56 28.36
CA MET A 16 16.71 6.80 28.78
C MET A 16 16.19 6.98 30.18
N LEU A 17 17.04 6.70 31.17
CA LEU A 17 16.88 7.21 32.51
C LEU A 17 16.71 8.73 32.35
N SER A 18 15.47 9.17 32.26
CA SER A 18 15.07 10.53 32.57
C SER A 18 15.28 10.69 34.07
N SER A 19 16.53 10.80 34.48
CA SER A 19 16.92 11.17 35.83
C SER A 19 17.99 12.24 35.70
N SER A 20 17.66 13.39 36.25
CA SER A 20 18.45 14.58 36.39
C SER A 20 19.71 14.34 37.23
N THR A 21 20.71 13.65 36.69
CA THR A 21 22.03 13.51 37.31
C THR A 21 23.08 14.21 36.46
N SER A 22 23.67 15.26 37.01
CA SER A 22 24.85 15.92 36.44
C SER A 22 26.00 14.92 36.36
N HIS A 23 26.36 14.46 35.16
CA HIS A 23 27.53 13.60 34.97
C HIS A 23 28.80 14.38 35.32
N THR A 24 29.47 14.01 36.42
CA THR A 24 30.79 14.53 36.76
C THR A 24 31.86 13.84 35.90
N PRO A 25 32.99 14.51 35.58
CA PRO A 25 34.07 13.91 34.77
C PRO A 25 34.62 12.60 35.35
N GLU A 26 34.61 12.45 36.67
CA GLU A 26 35.03 11.24 37.37
C GLU A 26 34.12 10.04 37.10
N LEU A 27 32.80 10.27 36.99
CA LEU A 27 31.81 9.23 36.71
C LEU A 27 31.97 8.68 35.29
N ILE A 28 32.21 9.58 34.32
CA ILE A 28 32.48 9.22 32.92
C ILE A 28 33.79 8.42 32.81
N LEU A 29 34.83 8.83 33.55
CA LEU A 29 36.11 8.12 33.57
C LEU A 29 35.98 6.72 34.20
N TYR A 30 35.13 6.57 35.22
CA TYR A 30 34.79 5.29 35.82
C TYR A 30 34.05 4.37 34.83
N GLU A 31 32.98 4.86 34.18
CA GLU A 31 32.23 4.10 33.17
C GLU A 31 33.10 3.67 31.98
N PHE A 32 34.00 4.54 31.53
CA PHE A 32 34.99 4.22 30.49
C PHE A 32 35.95 3.11 30.93
N LYS A 33 36.53 3.21 32.15
CA LYS A 33 37.47 2.20 32.68
C LYS A 33 36.81 0.84 32.93
N GLN A 34 35.53 0.83 33.32
CA GLN A 34 34.75 -0.38 33.55
C GLN A 34 34.04 -0.91 32.29
N GLN A 35 34.25 -0.29 31.12
CA GLN A 35 33.60 -0.65 29.86
C GLN A 35 32.06 -0.65 29.93
N ASN A 36 31.48 0.15 30.82
CA ASN A 36 30.03 0.26 31.06
C ASN A 36 29.41 1.49 30.40
N LEU A 37 30.08 2.05 29.39
CA LEU A 37 29.51 3.14 28.61
C LEU A 37 28.23 2.69 27.90
N PRO A 38 27.21 3.57 27.80
CA PRO A 38 26.01 3.27 27.03
C PRO A 38 26.39 2.98 25.58
N ALA A 39 26.27 1.73 25.19
CA ALA A 39 26.58 1.25 23.86
C ALA A 39 25.32 0.68 23.21
N CYS A 40 25.09 1.02 21.95
CA CYS A 40 24.13 0.29 21.14
C CYS A 40 24.71 -1.10 20.83
N LYS A 41 24.01 -2.15 21.23
CA LYS A 41 24.32 -3.53 20.82
C LYS A 41 23.37 -3.93 19.69
N PRO A 42 23.75 -3.73 18.41
CA PRO A 42 22.86 -4.08 17.30
C PRO A 42 22.70 -5.60 17.23
N VAL A 43 21.47 -6.08 17.43
CA VAL A 43 21.13 -7.48 17.20
C VAL A 43 20.64 -7.62 15.76
N LEU A 44 21.47 -8.24 14.91
CA LEU A 44 21.14 -8.49 13.52
C LEU A 44 20.15 -9.66 13.43
N LYS A 45 18.86 -9.35 13.29
CA LYS A 45 17.84 -10.35 12.95
C LYS A 45 17.50 -10.25 11.47
N PRO A 46 17.38 -11.37 10.74
CA PRO A 46 16.82 -11.34 9.40
C PRO A 46 15.39 -10.83 9.48
N SER A 47 15.16 -9.61 8.98
CA SER A 47 13.82 -9.05 8.83
C SER A 47 13.15 -9.77 7.66
N TYR A 48 12.40 -10.82 7.97
CA TYR A 48 11.58 -11.49 6.98
C TYR A 48 10.22 -10.77 6.90
N VAL A 49 9.85 -10.37 5.68
CA VAL A 49 8.50 -9.87 5.44
C VAL A 49 7.56 -11.07 5.33
N VAL A 50 6.53 -11.10 6.17
CA VAL A 50 5.45 -12.09 6.09
C VAL A 50 4.32 -11.46 5.28
N GLU A 51 3.85 -12.21 4.30
CA GLU A 51 2.77 -11.77 3.41
C GLU A 51 1.75 -12.89 3.23
N ILE A 52 0.47 -12.54 3.35
CA ILE A 52 -0.68 -13.39 3.06
C ILE A 52 -1.39 -12.78 1.86
N VAL A 53 -1.57 -13.56 0.79
CA VAL A 53 -2.26 -13.12 -0.43
C VAL A 53 -3.44 -14.06 -0.67
N ASP A 54 -4.67 -13.53 -0.66
CA ASP A 54 -5.88 -14.29 -0.98
C ASP A 54 -6.59 -13.68 -2.19
N ARG A 55 -6.81 -14.51 -3.21
CA ARG A 55 -7.53 -14.11 -4.41
C ARG A 55 -9.02 -14.40 -4.22
N TYR A 56 -9.83 -13.35 -4.15
CA TYR A 56 -11.25 -13.50 -3.83
C TYR A 56 -12.18 -13.26 -5.04
N ASP A 57 -11.71 -12.69 -6.16
CA ASP A 57 -12.58 -12.34 -7.29
C ASP A 57 -13.38 -13.51 -7.85
N SER A 58 -12.80 -14.71 -7.98
CA SER A 58 -13.52 -15.87 -8.50
C SER A 58 -14.33 -16.63 -7.45
N GLU A 59 -13.87 -16.59 -6.19
CA GLU A 59 -14.48 -17.34 -5.09
C GLU A 59 -15.72 -16.66 -4.53
N CYS A 60 -15.78 -15.33 -4.62
CA CYS A 60 -16.92 -14.53 -4.21
C CYS A 60 -18.02 -14.41 -5.28
N VAL A 61 -17.98 -15.26 -6.32
CA VAL A 61 -19.06 -15.37 -7.32
C VAL A 61 -19.83 -16.67 -7.07
N PRO A 62 -21.17 -16.61 -6.88
CA PRO A 62 -21.98 -17.80 -6.70
C PRO A 62 -21.87 -18.75 -7.90
N GLY A 63 -22.01 -20.07 -7.65
CA GLY A 63 -21.84 -21.12 -8.67
C GLY A 63 -22.62 -20.85 -9.97
N ALA A 64 -23.87 -20.40 -9.85
CA ALA A 64 -24.76 -20.08 -10.98
C ALA A 64 -24.21 -18.99 -11.92
N PHE A 65 -23.38 -18.07 -11.42
CA PHE A 65 -22.84 -16.94 -12.17
C PHE A 65 -21.39 -17.13 -12.61
N ARG A 66 -20.78 -18.30 -12.38
CA ARG A 66 -19.37 -18.54 -12.76
C ARG A 66 -19.12 -18.41 -14.27
N GLY A 67 -20.12 -18.79 -15.08
CA GLY A 67 -20.08 -18.64 -16.55
C GLY A 67 -20.33 -17.22 -17.04
N ASN A 68 -21.01 -16.37 -16.25
CA ASN A 68 -21.26 -14.97 -16.57
C ASN A 68 -21.10 -14.08 -15.34
N LYS A 69 -19.84 -13.80 -14.98
CA LYS A 69 -19.50 -12.99 -13.79
C LYS A 69 -19.93 -11.52 -13.94
N VAL A 70 -20.03 -11.05 -15.18
CA VAL A 70 -20.40 -9.67 -15.51
C VAL A 70 -21.88 -9.41 -15.20
N SER A 71 -22.78 -10.37 -15.42
CA SER A 71 -24.18 -10.21 -15.01
C SER A 71 -24.32 -10.12 -13.50
N PHE A 72 -23.61 -10.98 -12.75
CA PHE A 72 -23.61 -10.95 -11.30
C PHE A 72 -23.14 -9.62 -10.73
N ILE A 73 -22.03 -9.07 -11.22
CA ILE A 73 -21.47 -7.84 -10.66
C ILE A 73 -22.30 -6.59 -10.99
N LYS A 74 -22.97 -6.58 -12.14
CA LYS A 74 -23.81 -5.47 -12.59
C LYS A 74 -25.20 -5.46 -11.94
N ASP A 75 -25.68 -6.61 -11.48
CA ASP A 75 -26.98 -6.72 -10.83
C ASP A 75 -26.92 -6.16 -9.39
N SER A 76 -27.59 -5.04 -9.15
CA SER A 76 -27.65 -4.37 -7.85
C SER A 76 -28.55 -5.07 -6.83
N SER A 77 -29.43 -5.98 -7.26
CA SER A 77 -30.35 -6.72 -6.39
C SER A 77 -29.67 -7.88 -5.66
N LEU A 78 -28.59 -8.42 -6.23
CA LEU A 78 -27.87 -9.56 -5.68
C LEU A 78 -26.85 -9.11 -4.61
N PRO A 79 -26.83 -9.73 -3.42
CA PRO A 79 -25.88 -9.38 -2.39
C PRO A 79 -24.45 -9.73 -2.81
N LYS A 80 -23.52 -8.79 -2.58
CA LYS A 80 -22.09 -8.90 -2.94
C LYS A 80 -21.21 -9.30 -1.75
N ASN A 81 -21.82 -9.74 -0.67
CA ASN A 81 -21.11 -10.16 0.53
C ASN A 81 -20.41 -11.51 0.29
N CYS A 82 -19.21 -11.63 0.82
CA CYS A 82 -18.41 -12.84 0.72
C CYS A 82 -17.55 -12.99 1.97
N SER A 83 -17.31 -14.23 2.37
CA SER A 83 -16.43 -14.55 3.49
C SER A 83 -15.23 -15.35 3.01
N ARG A 84 -14.04 -14.92 3.41
CA ARG A 84 -12.77 -15.59 3.14
C ARG A 84 -12.08 -15.94 4.45
N ILE A 85 -11.43 -17.09 4.49
CA ILE A 85 -10.70 -17.56 5.67
C ILE A 85 -9.21 -17.46 5.36
N LEU A 86 -8.49 -16.64 6.13
CA LEU A 86 -7.05 -16.47 6.03
C LEU A 86 -6.37 -17.13 7.21
N LYS A 87 -5.44 -18.05 6.93
CA LYS A 87 -4.60 -18.67 7.97
C LYS A 87 -3.25 -17.96 8.03
N VAL A 88 -2.90 -17.44 9.21
CA VAL A 88 -1.60 -16.82 9.49
C VAL A 88 -0.58 -17.93 9.69
N ARG A 89 0.39 -18.07 8.77
CA ARG A 89 1.37 -19.17 8.83
C ARG A 89 2.59 -18.85 9.69
N LYS A 90 2.86 -17.57 9.90
CA LYS A 90 4.02 -17.07 10.65
C LYS A 90 3.57 -15.82 11.39
N HIS A 91 4.13 -15.60 12.58
CA HIS A 91 3.91 -14.39 13.35
C HIS A 91 4.14 -13.14 12.50
N MET A 92 3.18 -12.21 12.52
CA MET A 92 3.22 -10.93 11.84
C MET A 92 3.24 -9.82 12.88
N LYS A 93 4.38 -9.15 13.02
CA LYS A 93 4.54 -8.01 13.90
C LYS A 93 3.85 -6.75 13.34
N ALA A 94 3.14 -6.02 14.18
CA ALA A 94 2.50 -4.75 13.86
C ALA A 94 3.52 -3.63 13.57
N PRO A 95 3.18 -2.64 12.72
CA PRO A 95 1.91 -2.52 11.99
C PRO A 95 1.81 -3.48 10.81
N ILE A 96 0.63 -4.09 10.64
CA ILE A 96 0.33 -4.99 9.52
C ILE A 96 -0.49 -4.22 8.49
N TYR A 97 0.01 -4.15 7.26
CA TYR A 97 -0.60 -3.36 6.19
C TYR A 97 -1.57 -4.21 5.39
N ILE A 98 -2.76 -3.67 5.18
CA ILE A 98 -3.80 -4.25 4.34
C ILE A 98 -3.73 -3.57 2.98
N TYR A 99 -3.54 -4.34 1.91
CA TYR A 99 -3.61 -3.84 0.55
C TYR A 99 -4.71 -4.56 -0.23
N TYR A 100 -5.37 -3.82 -1.11
CA TYR A 100 -6.05 -4.43 -2.25
C TYR A 100 -5.08 -4.45 -3.43
N HIS A 101 -5.08 -5.57 -4.13
CA HIS A 101 -4.25 -5.81 -5.30
C HIS A 101 -5.15 -6.03 -6.51
N LEU A 102 -4.90 -5.26 -7.57
CA LEU A 102 -5.60 -5.36 -8.84
C LEU A 102 -4.62 -5.83 -9.92
N ASP A 103 -5.04 -6.85 -10.67
CA ASP A 103 -4.34 -7.29 -11.88
C ASP A 103 -5.11 -6.89 -13.13
N ASN A 104 -4.38 -6.70 -14.23
CA ASN A 104 -4.91 -6.34 -15.54
C ASN A 104 -5.70 -5.01 -15.52
N TYR A 105 -5.22 -4.03 -14.76
CA TYR A 105 -5.82 -2.70 -14.66
C TYR A 105 -4.82 -1.63 -15.08
N TYR A 106 -5.02 -1.01 -16.23
CA TYR A 106 -4.05 -0.09 -16.83
C TYR A 106 -4.19 1.36 -16.33
N GLN A 107 -3.86 1.61 -15.06
CA GLN A 107 -3.79 2.99 -14.53
C GLN A 107 -2.76 3.87 -15.26
N ASN A 108 -1.75 3.25 -15.88
CA ASN A 108 -0.68 3.93 -16.61
C ASN A 108 -1.07 4.29 -18.05
N HIS A 109 -2.29 3.96 -18.52
CA HIS A 109 -2.72 4.33 -19.86
C HIS A 109 -2.77 5.85 -20.03
N ARG A 110 -2.18 6.40 -21.10
CA ARG A 110 -1.99 7.84 -21.30
C ARG A 110 -3.28 8.66 -21.13
N ARG A 111 -4.41 8.19 -21.69
CA ARG A 111 -5.71 8.89 -21.55
C ARG A 111 -6.23 8.85 -20.11
N TYR A 112 -6.01 7.75 -19.41
CA TYR A 112 -6.44 7.59 -18.01
C TYR A 112 -5.61 8.51 -17.10
N VAL A 113 -4.29 8.49 -17.20
CA VAL A 113 -3.38 9.34 -16.38
C VAL A 113 -3.64 10.83 -16.58
N LYS A 114 -3.97 11.24 -17.82
CA LYS A 114 -4.28 12.63 -18.14
C LYS A 114 -5.66 13.09 -17.65
N SER A 115 -6.58 12.15 -17.41
CA SER A 115 -7.97 12.43 -17.05
C SER A 115 -8.12 12.79 -15.57
N ARG A 116 -7.63 13.99 -15.22
CA ARG A 116 -7.74 14.68 -13.92
C ARG A 116 -7.40 16.17 -14.07
N SER A 117 -7.76 16.98 -13.09
CA SER A 117 -7.33 18.39 -12.99
C SER A 117 -6.71 18.68 -11.63
N ASP A 118 -5.37 18.86 -11.60
CA ASP A 118 -4.64 19.11 -10.35
C ASP A 118 -5.03 20.48 -9.74
N GLN A 119 -5.40 21.47 -10.56
CA GLN A 119 -5.93 22.75 -10.09
C GLN A 119 -7.31 22.58 -9.43
N GLN A 120 -8.17 21.70 -9.95
CA GLN A 120 -9.46 21.41 -9.35
C GLN A 120 -9.31 20.65 -8.02
N LEU A 121 -8.34 19.74 -7.90
CA LEU A 121 -8.07 19.07 -6.61
C LEU A 121 -7.65 20.06 -5.51
N LEU A 122 -7.00 21.17 -5.88
CA LEU A 122 -6.56 22.22 -4.97
C LEU A 122 -7.62 23.30 -4.69
N HIS A 123 -8.32 23.74 -5.72
CA HIS A 123 -9.18 24.93 -5.67
C HIS A 123 -10.67 24.62 -5.87
N GLY A 124 -11.03 23.36 -6.11
CA GLY A 124 -12.40 22.92 -6.32
C GLY A 124 -13.05 23.61 -7.52
N LEU A 125 -14.29 24.06 -7.33
CA LEU A 125 -15.11 24.74 -8.33
C LEU A 125 -14.54 26.09 -8.80
N LYS A 126 -13.51 26.63 -8.13
CA LYS A 126 -12.84 27.86 -8.58
C LYS A 126 -11.97 27.64 -9.82
N SER A 127 -11.62 26.39 -10.14
CA SER A 127 -10.85 26.05 -11.33
C SER A 127 -11.77 25.88 -12.54
N SER A 128 -11.55 26.67 -13.59
CA SER A 128 -12.34 26.62 -14.83
C SER A 128 -11.79 25.63 -15.88
N ASN A 129 -10.51 25.28 -15.81
CA ASN A 129 -9.87 24.43 -16.80
C ASN A 129 -9.99 22.94 -16.40
N THR A 130 -11.05 22.29 -16.88
CA THR A 130 -11.33 20.87 -16.64
C THR A 130 -11.37 20.02 -17.90
N GLY A 131 -11.00 20.56 -19.08
CA GLY A 131 -11.03 19.81 -20.34
C GLY A 131 -10.07 18.60 -20.39
N SER A 132 -9.08 18.53 -19.49
CA SER A 132 -8.28 17.31 -19.33
C SER A 132 -9.06 16.15 -18.71
N CYS A 133 -10.14 16.43 -17.97
CA CYS A 133 -10.98 15.46 -17.27
C CYS A 133 -12.00 14.74 -18.16
N GLU A 134 -12.09 15.06 -19.45
CA GLU A 134 -12.99 14.34 -20.36
C GLU A 134 -12.79 12.81 -20.25
N PRO A 135 -13.88 12.02 -20.34
CA PRO A 135 -15.28 12.46 -20.49
C PRO A 135 -15.97 12.85 -19.16
N GLU A 136 -15.34 12.62 -18.01
CA GLU A 136 -15.94 12.77 -16.68
C GLU A 136 -15.68 14.16 -16.07
N GLU A 137 -15.86 15.22 -16.86
CA GLU A 137 -15.71 16.61 -16.41
C GLU A 137 -17.00 17.19 -15.81
N SER A 138 -18.15 16.78 -16.33
CA SER A 138 -19.47 17.26 -15.94
C SER A 138 -20.51 16.15 -16.07
N ASN A 139 -21.60 16.26 -15.32
CA ASN A 139 -22.75 15.37 -15.40
C ASN A 139 -24.02 16.21 -15.37
N ASN A 140 -24.92 16.03 -16.35
CA ASN A 140 -26.12 16.85 -16.54
C ASN A 140 -25.83 18.36 -16.61
N GLY A 141 -24.72 18.76 -17.23
CA GLY A 141 -24.31 20.17 -17.37
C GLY A 141 -23.72 20.80 -16.10
N LEU A 142 -23.62 20.07 -14.99
CA LEU A 142 -22.98 20.52 -13.75
C LEU A 142 -21.58 19.92 -13.60
N PRO A 143 -20.57 20.70 -13.15
CA PRO A 143 -19.20 20.21 -13.01
C PRO A 143 -19.11 19.07 -11.98
N VAL A 144 -18.24 18.10 -12.24
CA VAL A 144 -17.95 17.01 -11.30
C VAL A 144 -16.67 17.36 -10.52
N VAL A 145 -16.69 17.20 -9.20
CA VAL A 145 -15.54 17.38 -8.32
C VAL A 145 -15.38 16.16 -7.42
N PRO A 146 -14.22 15.49 -7.40
CA PRO A 146 -13.12 15.60 -8.37
C PRO A 146 -13.50 15.03 -9.74
N CYS A 147 -13.09 15.70 -10.82
CA CYS A 147 -13.32 15.27 -12.20
C CYS A 147 -12.30 14.23 -12.70
N GLY A 148 -12.68 13.54 -13.77
CA GLY A 148 -11.79 12.68 -14.56
C GLY A 148 -11.88 11.19 -14.23
N LEU A 149 -11.45 10.36 -15.18
CA LEU A 149 -11.56 8.91 -15.14
C LEU A 149 -10.87 8.30 -13.92
N ILE A 150 -9.76 8.90 -13.45
CA ILE A 150 -9.04 8.37 -12.30
C ILE A 150 -9.93 8.42 -11.07
N ALA A 151 -10.53 9.57 -10.77
CA ALA A 151 -11.40 9.71 -9.62
C ALA A 151 -12.69 8.92 -9.83
N TRP A 152 -13.29 9.00 -11.02
CA TRP A 152 -14.55 8.33 -11.35
C TRP A 152 -14.51 6.81 -11.18
N SER A 153 -13.39 6.16 -11.46
CA SER A 153 -13.25 4.70 -11.29
C SER A 153 -12.75 4.29 -9.89
N LEU A 154 -13.06 5.06 -8.83
CA LEU A 154 -12.60 4.82 -7.45
C LEU A 154 -12.91 3.39 -6.98
N PHE A 155 -11.92 2.72 -6.39
CA PHE A 155 -12.10 1.38 -5.81
C PHE A 155 -13.11 1.39 -4.64
N ASN A 156 -14.03 0.43 -4.60
CA ASN A 156 -15.18 0.45 -3.67
C ASN A 156 -15.50 -0.89 -2.97
N ASP A 157 -14.59 -1.85 -3.01
CA ASP A 157 -14.73 -3.02 -2.14
C ASP A 157 -14.39 -2.64 -0.70
N THR A 158 -15.03 -3.32 0.24
CA THR A 158 -14.82 -3.11 1.67
C THR A 158 -14.39 -4.41 2.34
N TYR A 159 -13.58 -4.28 3.39
CA TYR A 159 -13.07 -5.40 4.18
C TYR A 159 -13.36 -5.19 5.66
N THR A 160 -13.89 -6.22 6.30
CA THR A 160 -14.02 -6.35 7.75
C THR A 160 -13.33 -7.64 8.17
N LEU A 161 -12.39 -7.54 9.11
CA LEU A 161 -11.62 -8.69 9.57
C LEU A 161 -12.03 -9.05 11.00
N ILE A 162 -12.23 -10.34 11.25
CA ILE A 162 -12.62 -10.92 12.54
C ILE A 162 -11.61 -12.01 12.90
N ARG A 163 -11.09 -11.97 14.12
CA ARG A 163 -10.24 -13.02 14.70
C ARG A 163 -10.98 -13.65 15.88
N GLY A 164 -11.35 -14.93 15.74
CA GLY A 164 -12.25 -15.59 16.68
C GLY A 164 -13.61 -14.90 16.73
N ILE A 165 -13.90 -14.20 17.84
CA ILE A 165 -15.15 -13.44 18.05
C ILE A 165 -14.88 -11.91 17.97
N LYS A 166 -13.62 -11.49 18.02
CA LYS A 166 -13.23 -10.07 18.06
C LYS A 166 -13.13 -9.49 16.65
N LYS A 167 -13.86 -8.41 16.40
CA LYS A 167 -13.67 -7.57 15.20
C LYS A 167 -12.35 -6.80 15.34
N MET A 168 -11.46 -6.95 14.36
CA MET A 168 -10.18 -6.24 14.35
C MET A 168 -10.36 -4.80 13.87
N SER A 169 -9.66 -3.87 14.51
CA SER A 169 -9.71 -2.45 14.15
C SER A 169 -8.77 -2.17 12.98
N ILE A 170 -9.32 -1.69 11.87
CA ILE A 170 -8.53 -1.27 10.69
C ILE A 170 -8.38 0.24 10.75
N ASN A 171 -7.16 0.71 10.99
CA ASN A 171 -6.85 2.12 10.94
C ASN A 171 -6.74 2.59 9.48
N ARG A 172 -7.67 3.45 9.05
CA ARG A 172 -7.72 4.04 7.70
C ARG A 172 -7.19 5.48 7.67
N LYS A 173 -6.58 5.95 8.76
CA LYS A 173 -5.93 7.27 8.85
C LYS A 173 -4.43 7.14 8.62
N ASN A 174 -3.83 8.19 8.08
CA ASN A 174 -2.41 8.25 7.71
C ASN A 174 -1.97 7.16 6.73
N ILE A 175 -2.84 6.78 5.79
CA ILE A 175 -2.54 5.82 4.72
C ILE A 175 -2.02 6.51 3.45
N ALA A 176 -2.36 7.79 3.27
CA ALA A 176 -1.84 8.62 2.21
C ALA A 176 -0.53 9.31 2.62
N TRP A 177 0.19 9.83 1.64
CA TRP A 177 1.38 10.63 1.90
C TRP A 177 0.99 11.99 2.48
N LYS A 178 1.69 12.42 3.53
CA LYS A 178 1.43 13.71 4.18
C LYS A 178 1.47 14.87 3.19
N SER A 179 2.42 14.89 2.26
CA SER A 179 2.52 15.91 1.21
C SER A 179 1.34 15.92 0.23
N ASP A 180 0.73 14.77 -0.05
CA ASP A 180 -0.47 14.74 -0.89
C ASP A 180 -1.65 15.36 -0.12
N ARG A 181 -1.86 14.98 1.14
CA ARG A 181 -2.92 15.54 1.99
C ARG A 181 -2.78 17.04 2.23
N ASP A 182 -1.56 17.49 2.52
CA ASP A 182 -1.31 18.86 2.96
C ASP A 182 -1.15 19.85 1.79
N SER A 183 -0.74 19.38 0.61
CA SER A 183 -0.30 20.27 -0.47
C SER A 183 -0.85 19.94 -1.86
N LYS A 184 -1.48 18.79 -2.09
CA LYS A 184 -2.07 18.45 -3.40
C LYS A 184 -3.60 18.41 -3.41
N PHE A 185 -4.20 18.16 -2.26
CA PHE A 185 -5.65 18.15 -2.08
C PHE A 185 -6.06 19.32 -1.20
N GLY A 186 -7.00 20.13 -1.68
CA GLY A 186 -7.46 21.31 -0.96
C GLY A 186 -8.25 20.97 0.30
N LYS A 187 -7.94 21.65 1.42
CA LYS A 187 -8.62 21.47 2.72
C LYS A 187 -10.06 21.97 2.75
N GLN A 188 -10.44 22.79 1.78
CA GLN A 188 -11.77 23.40 1.64
C GLN A 188 -12.38 23.04 0.28
N VAL A 189 -12.04 21.87 -0.25
CA VAL A 189 -12.59 21.33 -1.49
C VAL A 189 -13.39 20.09 -1.14
N TYR A 190 -14.67 20.10 -1.50
CA TYR A 190 -15.61 19.03 -1.20
C TYR A 190 -16.09 18.37 -2.50
N PRO A 191 -16.46 17.08 -2.47
CA PRO A 191 -17.06 16.43 -3.62
C PRO A 191 -18.33 17.15 -4.07
N HIS A 192 -18.49 17.31 -5.38
CA HIS A 192 -19.68 17.92 -5.99
C HIS A 192 -20.08 17.12 -7.22
N ASN A 193 -21.37 16.78 -7.32
CA ASN A 193 -21.95 16.01 -8.44
C ASN A 193 -21.21 14.68 -8.77
N PHE A 194 -20.46 14.13 -7.82
CA PHE A 194 -19.60 12.96 -8.02
C PHE A 194 -20.42 11.66 -7.94
N GLN A 195 -20.31 10.79 -8.95
CA GLN A 195 -21.07 9.52 -9.06
C GLN A 195 -22.59 9.68 -8.96
N ASN A 196 -23.11 10.83 -9.43
CA ASN A 196 -24.53 11.19 -9.41
C ASN A 196 -25.21 10.97 -10.77
N GLY A 197 -24.50 10.38 -11.74
CA GLY A 197 -25.01 10.08 -13.07
C GLY A 197 -25.67 8.71 -13.17
N THR A 198 -26.21 8.41 -14.36
CA THR A 198 -26.72 7.07 -14.69
C THR A 198 -25.61 6.03 -14.73
N LEU A 199 -24.41 6.43 -15.17
CA LEU A 199 -23.22 5.60 -15.17
C LEU A 199 -22.40 5.84 -13.90
N ILE A 200 -22.23 4.79 -13.10
CA ILE A 200 -21.41 4.79 -11.88
C ILE A 200 -20.13 4.00 -12.15
N GLY A 201 -18.99 4.63 -11.94
CA GLY A 201 -17.68 4.03 -12.23
C GLY A 201 -17.06 3.25 -11.08
N GLY A 202 -17.45 3.58 -9.85
CA GLY A 202 -16.78 3.06 -8.67
C GLY A 202 -17.41 3.53 -7.36
N GLY A 203 -16.56 3.88 -6.41
CA GLY A 203 -16.94 4.32 -5.07
C GLY A 203 -17.49 5.73 -5.05
N LYS A 204 -18.32 6.02 -4.06
CA LYS A 204 -18.82 7.36 -3.74
C LYS A 204 -17.92 8.01 -2.70
N LEU A 205 -17.85 9.34 -2.73
CA LEU A 205 -17.17 10.16 -1.74
C LEU A 205 -18.19 10.77 -0.77
N ASP A 206 -17.76 11.08 0.45
CA ASP A 206 -18.61 11.78 1.42
C ASP A 206 -18.64 13.28 1.08
N PRO A 207 -19.83 13.87 0.79
CA PRO A 207 -19.94 15.29 0.46
C PRO A 207 -19.60 16.22 1.63
N ASN A 208 -19.62 15.73 2.87
CA ASN A 208 -19.34 16.52 4.07
C ASN A 208 -17.86 16.49 4.50
N ILE A 209 -17.03 15.69 3.82
CA ILE A 209 -15.61 15.53 4.15
C ILE A 209 -14.77 16.12 3.00
N PRO A 210 -13.80 17.02 3.28
CA PRO A 210 -12.96 17.59 2.24
C PRO A 210 -12.09 16.53 1.58
N LEU A 211 -11.70 16.74 0.32
CA LEU A 211 -10.89 15.78 -0.44
C LEU A 211 -9.56 15.45 0.23
N SER A 212 -8.96 16.40 0.97
CA SER A 212 -7.72 16.20 1.73
C SER A 212 -7.81 15.12 2.82
N ASP A 213 -9.02 14.88 3.33
CA ASP A 213 -9.26 13.98 4.46
C ASP A 213 -9.81 12.62 4.02
N GLN A 214 -10.21 12.50 2.74
CA GLN A 214 -10.63 11.26 2.09
C GLN A 214 -9.41 10.48 1.57
N GLU A 215 -8.63 9.90 2.48
CA GLU A 215 -7.33 9.30 2.14
C GLU A 215 -7.42 8.14 1.12
N ASP A 216 -8.54 7.42 1.08
CA ASP A 216 -8.77 6.37 0.08
C ASP A 216 -8.77 6.92 -1.35
N LEU A 217 -9.37 8.10 -1.55
CA LEU A 217 -9.30 8.82 -2.82
C LEU A 217 -7.85 9.18 -3.14
N ILE A 218 -7.11 9.72 -2.17
CA ILE A 218 -5.72 10.17 -2.38
C ILE A 218 -4.81 9.00 -2.78
N VAL A 219 -4.95 7.85 -2.09
CA VAL A 219 -4.24 6.61 -2.43
C VAL A 219 -4.63 6.13 -3.84
N TRP A 220 -5.90 6.22 -4.20
CA TRP A 220 -6.38 5.83 -5.52
C TRP A 220 -5.86 6.74 -6.64
N MET A 221 -5.91 8.06 -6.45
CA MET A 221 -5.48 9.09 -7.41
C MET A 221 -4.00 9.02 -7.77
N ARG A 222 -3.17 8.41 -6.90
CA ARG A 222 -1.78 8.09 -7.23
C ARG A 222 -1.72 6.90 -8.20
N THR A 223 -1.64 7.20 -9.48
CA THR A 223 -1.60 6.20 -10.56
C THR A 223 -0.43 5.23 -10.41
N ALA A 224 -0.70 3.93 -10.53
CA ALA A 224 0.33 2.90 -10.56
C ALA A 224 1.07 2.87 -11.91
N ALA A 225 2.35 2.51 -11.88
CA ALA A 225 3.19 2.44 -13.08
C ALA A 225 2.93 1.18 -13.94
N PHE A 226 2.39 0.13 -13.34
CA PHE A 226 2.19 -1.18 -13.96
C PHE A 226 0.71 -1.61 -13.88
N PRO A 227 0.25 -2.52 -14.77
CA PRO A 227 -1.13 -3.00 -14.77
C PRO A 227 -1.47 -3.95 -13.61
N SER A 228 -0.45 -4.44 -12.91
CA SER A 228 -0.57 -5.19 -11.66
C SER A 228 -0.02 -4.32 -10.55
N PHE A 229 -0.86 -3.96 -9.58
CA PHE A 229 -0.47 -3.07 -8.50
C PHE A 229 -1.25 -3.35 -7.23
N ARG A 230 -0.67 -2.92 -6.11
CA ARG A 230 -1.31 -2.89 -4.80
C ARG A 230 -1.45 -1.46 -4.30
N LYS A 231 -2.52 -1.19 -3.57
CA LYS A 231 -2.78 0.10 -2.93
C LYS A 231 -3.18 -0.13 -1.48
N LEU A 232 -2.69 0.75 -0.61
CA LEU A 232 -2.89 0.63 0.83
C LEU A 232 -4.35 0.91 1.16
N TYR A 233 -4.99 -0.01 1.85
CA TYR A 233 -6.36 0.12 2.35
C TYR A 233 -6.39 0.61 3.81
N GLY A 234 -5.45 0.13 4.61
CA GLY A 234 -5.41 0.40 6.04
C GLY A 234 -4.28 -0.36 6.73
N ARG A 235 -4.19 -0.17 8.04
CA ARG A 235 -3.21 -0.86 8.91
C ARG A 235 -3.89 -1.44 10.14
N ILE A 236 -3.38 -2.56 10.60
CA ILE A 236 -3.75 -3.22 11.85
C ILE A 236 -2.60 -2.95 12.82
N GLU A 237 -2.92 -2.38 13.98
CA GLU A 237 -1.95 -1.96 15.00
C GLU A 237 -1.77 -3.02 16.10
N GLU A 238 -2.18 -4.26 15.84
CA GLU A 238 -2.01 -5.42 16.73
C GLU A 238 -1.31 -6.56 15.98
N ASP A 239 -0.50 -7.32 16.71
CA ASP A 239 0.22 -8.48 16.17
C ASP A 239 -0.75 -9.63 15.82
N LEU A 240 -0.38 -10.40 14.81
CA LEU A 240 -1.04 -11.66 14.45
C LEU A 240 -0.09 -12.82 14.72
N GLU A 241 -0.56 -13.79 15.49
CA GLU A 241 0.26 -14.94 15.86
C GLU A 241 0.22 -16.03 14.79
N ALA A 242 1.24 -16.91 14.80
CA ALA A 242 1.19 -18.09 13.96
C ALA A 242 -0.04 -18.95 14.31
N ASP A 243 -0.67 -19.51 13.29
CA ASP A 243 -1.91 -20.28 13.34
C ASP A 243 -3.19 -19.49 13.67
N ASP A 244 -3.12 -18.16 13.84
CA ASP A 244 -4.31 -17.32 13.88
C ASP A 244 -5.16 -17.53 12.60
N VAL A 245 -6.47 -17.66 12.80
CA VAL A 245 -7.46 -17.77 11.72
C VAL A 245 -8.29 -16.49 11.68
N ILE A 246 -8.21 -15.80 10.54
CA ILE A 246 -8.89 -14.54 10.31
C ILE A 246 -10.02 -14.77 9.31
N VAL A 247 -11.23 -14.45 9.72
CA VAL A 247 -12.40 -14.41 8.84
C VAL A 247 -12.53 -13.00 8.28
N VAL A 248 -12.44 -12.89 6.97
CA VAL A 248 -12.61 -11.64 6.24
C VAL A 248 -14.00 -11.62 5.63
N HIS A 249 -14.86 -10.74 6.14
CA HIS A 249 -16.10 -10.37 5.47
C HIS A 249 -15.81 -9.22 4.51
N LEU A 250 -16.03 -9.45 3.22
CA LEU A 250 -15.79 -8.47 2.17
C LEU A 250 -17.05 -8.21 1.34
N MET A 251 -17.15 -6.99 0.81
CA MET A 251 -18.15 -6.63 -0.18
C MET A 251 -17.49 -6.51 -1.55
N ASN A 252 -17.82 -7.42 -2.46
CA ASN A 252 -17.27 -7.52 -3.80
C ASN A 252 -18.06 -6.65 -4.79
N ASN A 253 -17.91 -5.33 -4.70
CA ASN A 253 -18.66 -4.34 -5.48
C ASN A 253 -17.94 -3.91 -6.77
N TYR A 254 -16.60 -3.90 -6.77
CA TYR A 254 -15.81 -3.33 -7.85
C TYR A 254 -15.75 -4.28 -9.05
N ASN A 255 -16.24 -3.85 -10.21
CA ASN A 255 -16.28 -4.69 -11.40
C ASN A 255 -14.91 -4.80 -12.08
N THR A 256 -14.27 -5.97 -11.94
CA THR A 256 -13.06 -6.32 -12.70
C THR A 256 -13.30 -7.33 -13.80
N TYR A 257 -14.47 -7.98 -13.82
CA TYR A 257 -14.73 -9.08 -14.76
C TYR A 257 -14.89 -8.61 -16.20
N SER A 258 -15.38 -7.38 -16.42
CA SER A 258 -15.58 -6.84 -17.77
C SER A 258 -14.28 -6.63 -18.57
N PHE A 259 -13.14 -6.56 -17.88
CA PHE A 259 -11.82 -6.44 -18.51
C PHE A 259 -10.87 -7.58 -18.10
N GLY A 260 -11.40 -8.68 -17.53
CA GLY A 260 -10.59 -9.83 -17.13
C GLY A 260 -9.61 -9.56 -15.97
N GLY A 261 -9.85 -8.51 -15.17
CA GLY A 261 -9.05 -8.17 -14.01
C GLY A 261 -9.30 -9.11 -12.83
N LYS A 262 -8.27 -9.26 -12.00
CA LYS A 262 -8.29 -10.12 -10.80
C LYS A 262 -8.15 -9.25 -9.55
N LYS A 263 -8.71 -9.72 -8.44
CA LYS A 263 -8.67 -9.00 -7.15
C LYS A 263 -8.10 -9.90 -6.07
N LYS A 264 -7.14 -9.37 -5.34
CA LYS A 264 -6.55 -10.05 -4.19
C LYS A 264 -6.54 -9.12 -2.99
N LEU A 265 -6.78 -9.70 -1.82
CA LEU A 265 -6.52 -9.07 -0.54
C LEU A 265 -5.13 -9.49 -0.08
N VAL A 266 -4.32 -8.53 0.35
CA VAL A 266 -2.96 -8.76 0.80
C VAL A 266 -2.79 -8.22 2.20
N LEU A 267 -2.33 -9.05 3.13
CA LEU A 267 -1.85 -8.64 4.44
C LEU A 267 -0.33 -8.79 4.43
N SER A 268 0.41 -7.72 4.72
CA SER A 268 1.88 -7.74 4.71
C SER A 268 2.45 -6.98 5.89
N THR A 269 3.52 -7.51 6.48
CA THR A 269 4.43 -6.70 7.29
C THR A 269 5.33 -5.85 6.37
N SER A 270 6.06 -4.91 6.94
CA SER A 270 7.08 -4.14 6.23
C SER A 270 8.43 -4.25 6.91
N SER A 271 9.49 -4.31 6.10
CA SER A 271 10.86 -4.04 6.53
C SER A 271 11.25 -2.60 6.19
N TRP A 272 12.46 -2.18 6.54
CA TRP A 272 12.98 -0.86 6.14
C TRP A 272 13.11 -0.69 4.62
N LEU A 273 13.38 -1.78 3.88
CA LEU A 273 13.37 -1.79 2.41
C LEU A 273 11.96 -1.85 1.81
N GLY A 274 10.92 -1.83 2.66
CA GLY A 274 9.52 -1.93 2.28
C GLY A 274 8.97 -3.35 2.40
N GLY A 275 8.00 -3.66 1.53
CA GLY A 275 7.35 -4.97 1.50
C GLY A 275 8.24 -6.06 0.90
N ARG A 276 7.69 -7.28 0.77
CA ARG A 276 8.41 -8.42 0.21
C ARG A 276 8.82 -8.16 -1.24
N ASN A 277 10.13 -8.16 -1.51
CA ASN A 277 10.67 -8.08 -2.87
C ASN A 277 12.09 -8.67 -2.91
N ASP A 278 12.21 -9.86 -3.50
CA ASP A 278 13.48 -10.60 -3.55
C ASP A 278 14.39 -10.14 -4.70
N PHE A 279 13.87 -9.31 -5.64
CA PHE A 279 14.59 -8.88 -6.84
C PHE A 279 15.91 -8.18 -6.51
N LEU A 280 15.90 -7.25 -5.54
CA LEU A 280 17.09 -6.48 -5.20
C LEU A 280 18.19 -7.39 -4.67
N GLY A 281 17.84 -8.33 -3.78
CA GLY A 281 18.78 -9.31 -3.24
C GLY A 281 19.38 -10.20 -4.33
N VAL A 282 18.54 -10.75 -5.21
CA VAL A 282 19.00 -11.56 -6.35
C VAL A 282 19.90 -10.75 -7.27
N ALA A 283 19.54 -9.51 -7.62
CA ALA A 283 20.33 -8.65 -8.48
C ALA A 283 21.73 -8.37 -7.92
N TYR A 284 21.83 -8.06 -6.62
CA TYR A 284 23.15 -7.86 -5.98
C TYR A 284 23.99 -9.13 -5.95
N ILE A 285 23.39 -10.29 -5.64
CA ILE A 285 24.10 -11.58 -5.65
C ILE A 285 24.57 -11.92 -7.07
N SER A 286 23.74 -11.71 -8.09
CA SER A 286 24.10 -11.96 -9.48
C SER A 286 25.23 -11.05 -9.96
N VAL A 287 25.14 -9.75 -9.70
CA VAL A 287 26.18 -8.79 -10.10
C VAL A 287 27.48 -9.06 -9.33
N GLY A 288 27.44 -9.24 -8.02
CA GLY A 288 28.61 -9.58 -7.21
C GLY A 288 29.23 -10.94 -7.58
N GLY A 289 28.41 -11.94 -7.88
CA GLY A 289 28.87 -13.24 -8.37
C GLY A 289 29.60 -13.12 -9.70
N SER A 290 29.02 -12.38 -10.65
CA SER A 290 29.64 -12.14 -11.97
C SER A 290 30.98 -11.41 -11.87
N SER A 291 31.12 -10.43 -10.97
CA SER A 291 32.38 -9.70 -10.79
C SER A 291 33.48 -10.55 -10.15
N ILE A 292 33.14 -11.43 -9.20
CA ILE A 292 34.09 -12.40 -8.63
C ILE A 292 34.56 -13.39 -9.71
N ILE A 293 33.64 -13.90 -10.54
CA ILE A 293 34.00 -14.81 -11.64
C ILE A 293 34.94 -14.10 -12.62
N LEU A 294 34.64 -12.87 -13.02
CA LEU A 294 35.52 -12.08 -13.90
C LEU A 294 36.90 -11.84 -13.27
N SER A 295 36.95 -11.53 -11.97
CA SER A 295 38.21 -11.37 -11.22
C SER A 295 39.05 -12.64 -11.24
N ILE A 296 38.45 -13.81 -10.99
CA ILE A 296 39.13 -15.11 -11.06
C ILE A 296 39.65 -15.39 -12.46
N VAL A 297 38.85 -15.10 -13.50
CA VAL A 297 39.27 -15.29 -14.91
C VAL A 297 40.48 -14.41 -15.23
N PHE A 298 40.47 -13.13 -14.85
CA PHE A 298 41.61 -12.24 -15.06
C PHE A 298 42.84 -12.69 -14.26
N LEU A 299 42.66 -13.18 -13.03
CA LEU A 299 43.75 -13.75 -12.23
C LEU A 299 44.37 -14.98 -12.91
N LEU A 300 43.54 -15.89 -13.43
CA LEU A 300 44.02 -17.08 -14.16
C LEU A 300 44.75 -16.70 -15.45
N PHE A 301 44.25 -15.71 -16.20
CA PHE A 301 44.95 -15.18 -17.37
C PHE A 301 46.31 -14.57 -16.99
N HIS A 302 46.39 -13.82 -15.89
CA HIS A 302 47.64 -13.22 -15.42
C HIS A 302 48.67 -14.28 -15.01
N ILE A 303 48.23 -15.37 -14.36
CA ILE A 303 49.12 -16.47 -13.96
C ILE A 303 49.57 -17.31 -15.16
N LYS A 304 48.70 -17.56 -16.15
CA LYS A 304 49.03 -18.42 -17.31
C LYS A 304 49.74 -17.70 -18.45
N ILE A 305 49.42 -16.42 -18.67
CA ILE A 305 50.06 -15.57 -19.66
C ILE A 305 50.60 -14.35 -18.91
N PRO A 306 51.60 -14.55 -18.03
CA PRO A 306 52.33 -13.42 -17.50
C PRO A 306 53.02 -12.76 -18.71
N ARG A 307 52.65 -11.51 -18.98
CA ARG A 307 53.59 -10.62 -19.66
C ARG A 307 54.72 -10.31 -18.70
#